data_AF-A0A7S0RMJ9-F1
#
_entry.id   AF-A0A7S0RMJ9-F1
#
_cell.length_a   1.000
_cell.length_b   1.000
_cell.length_c   1.000
_cell.angle_alpha   90.00
_cell.angle_beta   90.00
_cell.angle_gamma   90.00
#
_symmetry.space_group_name_H-M   'P 1'
#
loop_
_entity.id
_entity.type
_entity.pdbx_description
1 polymer ?
#
loop_
_entity_poly.entity_id
_entity_poly.type
_entity_poly.pdbx_seq_one_letter_code
_entity_poly.pdbx_strand_id
1 'polypeptide(L)'
;GASGTILEVIVPYSMQSQNELLGKVPEQYVCFETARDLARSAYIRALHITPSGTPVVGLGVECNLISGRPKRGSHRSIVVTYSSEQVVEYNLELSKGDRIRQSEDHVTSQLIIQALADACAIPAILMDRELKPGPNAKLVGDGDALVVRRTPHKAALDALVEREERL
;
A
#
# COMPACT_ATOMS: atom_id res chain seq x y z
N GLY A 1 20.64 -10.92 -5.83
CA GLY A 1 19.58 -11.18 -6.84
C GLY A 1 18.23 -11.15 -6.17
N ALA A 2 17.13 -11.01 -6.93
CA ALA A 2 15.79 -10.85 -6.36
C ALA A 2 15.38 -11.97 -5.38
N SER A 3 15.84 -13.21 -5.61
CA SER A 3 15.61 -14.37 -4.74
C SER A 3 16.18 -14.24 -3.32
N GLY A 4 17.06 -13.28 -3.06
CA GLY A 4 17.57 -12.98 -1.71
C GLY A 4 16.79 -11.88 -0.98
N THR A 5 15.73 -11.33 -1.59
CA THR A 5 14.99 -10.17 -1.03
C THR A 5 13.48 -10.35 -1.14
N ILE A 6 12.99 -10.86 -2.27
CA ILE A 6 11.57 -11.12 -2.49
C ILE A 6 11.28 -12.58 -2.10
N LEU A 7 10.41 -12.75 -1.10
CA LEU A 7 10.02 -14.07 -0.59
C LEU A 7 8.88 -14.68 -1.42
N GLU A 8 7.83 -13.91 -1.67
CA GLU A 8 6.62 -14.35 -2.39
C GLU A 8 5.91 -13.14 -2.99
N VAL A 9 5.25 -13.32 -4.12
CA VAL A 9 4.37 -12.31 -4.74
C VAL A 9 3.10 -13.02 -5.19
N ILE A 10 1.95 -12.49 -4.78
CA ILE A 10 0.63 -12.97 -5.19
C ILE A 10 -0.10 -11.80 -5.84
N VAL A 11 -0.70 -12.03 -7.01
CA VAL A 11 -1.47 -11.01 -7.73
C VAL A 11 -2.92 -11.50 -7.91
N PRO A 12 -3.79 -11.30 -6.90
CA PRO A 12 -5.14 -11.84 -6.88
C PRO A 12 -6.11 -10.99 -7.72
N TYR A 13 -6.02 -11.08 -9.05
CA TYR A 13 -6.74 -10.19 -9.96
C TYR A 13 -8.28 -10.33 -9.94
N SER A 14 -8.80 -11.52 -9.65
CA SER A 14 -10.25 -11.74 -9.58
C SER A 14 -10.76 -11.49 -8.17
N MET A 15 -11.97 -10.97 -8.04
CA MET A 15 -12.64 -10.78 -6.75
C MET A 15 -12.65 -12.08 -5.92
N GLN A 16 -12.88 -13.22 -6.58
CA GLN A 16 -12.87 -14.52 -5.91
C GLN A 16 -11.47 -14.88 -5.38
N SER A 17 -10.41 -14.73 -6.18
CA SER A 17 -9.04 -15.02 -5.76
C SER A 17 -8.64 -14.14 -4.57
N GLN A 18 -9.06 -12.88 -4.58
CA GLN A 18 -8.79 -11.97 -3.48
C GLN A 18 -9.58 -12.32 -2.21
N ASN A 19 -10.85 -12.73 -2.35
CA ASN A 19 -11.66 -13.19 -1.23
C ASN A 19 -11.04 -14.43 -0.57
N GLU A 20 -10.56 -15.37 -1.37
CA GLU A 20 -9.87 -16.58 -0.90
C GLU A 20 -8.56 -16.22 -0.17
N LEU A 21 -7.78 -15.28 -0.70
CA LEU A 21 -6.54 -14.80 -0.06
C LEU A 21 -6.80 -14.08 1.28
N LEU A 22 -7.88 -13.31 1.36
CA LEU A 22 -8.26 -12.55 2.56
C LEU A 22 -9.07 -13.39 3.57
N GLY A 23 -9.62 -14.53 3.13
CA GLY A 23 -10.55 -15.35 3.93
C GLY A 23 -11.89 -14.66 4.21
N LYS A 24 -12.19 -13.54 3.54
CA LYS A 24 -13.43 -12.76 3.69
C LYS A 24 -13.78 -12.03 2.40
N VAL A 25 -15.03 -11.60 2.29
CA VAL A 25 -15.48 -10.70 1.22
C VAL A 25 -15.34 -9.26 1.73
N PRO A 26 -14.48 -8.41 1.12
CA PRO A 26 -14.39 -7.00 1.49
C PRO A 26 -15.67 -6.24 1.15
N GLU A 27 -16.04 -5.26 1.97
CA GLU A 27 -17.14 -4.33 1.63
C GLU A 27 -16.80 -3.48 0.39
N GLN A 28 -15.53 -3.10 0.26
CA GLN A 28 -14.97 -2.42 -0.89
C GLN A 28 -13.57 -2.95 -1.20
N TYR A 29 -13.33 -3.40 -2.44
CA TYR A 29 -12.03 -3.94 -2.84
C TYR A 29 -10.93 -2.87 -2.84
N VAL A 30 -11.14 -1.75 -3.54
CA VAL A 30 -10.16 -0.66 -3.56
C VAL A 30 -10.41 0.29 -2.39
N CYS A 31 -9.88 0.00 -1.21
CA CYS A 31 -9.89 0.90 -0.04
C CYS A 31 -8.68 0.63 0.89
N PHE A 32 -8.46 1.50 1.87
CA PHE A 32 -7.36 1.36 2.83
C PHE A 32 -7.44 0.07 3.65
N GLU A 33 -8.64 -0.31 4.10
CA GLU A 33 -8.82 -1.50 4.92
C GLU A 33 -8.41 -2.76 4.16
N THR A 34 -8.91 -2.94 2.95
CA THR A 34 -8.56 -4.08 2.09
C THR A 34 -7.08 -4.12 1.75
N ALA A 35 -6.46 -2.97 1.40
CA ALA A 35 -5.03 -2.90 1.15
C ALA A 35 -4.19 -3.25 2.40
N ARG A 36 -4.65 -2.83 3.58
CA ARG A 36 -4.02 -3.15 4.87
C ARG A 36 -4.15 -4.63 5.20
N ASP A 37 -5.30 -5.24 4.95
CA ASP A 37 -5.50 -6.67 5.16
C ASP A 37 -4.64 -7.51 4.21
N LEU A 38 -4.48 -7.09 2.95
CA LEU A 38 -3.52 -7.70 2.02
C LEU A 38 -2.08 -7.60 2.54
N ALA A 39 -1.65 -6.41 2.96
CA ALA A 39 -0.30 -6.20 3.50
C ALA A 39 -0.06 -7.05 4.76
N ARG A 40 -1.06 -7.15 5.64
CA ARG A 40 -1.02 -7.97 6.85
C ARG A 40 -0.95 -9.47 6.51
N SER A 41 -1.76 -9.93 5.55
CA SER A 41 -1.73 -11.33 5.08
C SER A 41 -0.35 -11.69 4.53
N ALA A 42 0.23 -10.83 3.68
CA ALA A 42 1.58 -10.99 3.17
C ALA A 42 2.65 -11.00 4.28
N TYR A 43 2.52 -10.14 5.30
CA TYR A 43 3.43 -10.10 6.44
C TYR A 43 3.37 -11.40 7.28
N ILE A 44 2.17 -11.88 7.60
CA ILE A 44 1.97 -13.15 8.34
C ILE A 44 2.54 -14.32 7.53
N ARG A 45 2.30 -14.33 6.22
CA ARG A 45 2.83 -15.34 5.31
C ARG A 45 4.36 -15.33 5.29
N ALA A 46 4.98 -14.15 5.25
CA ALA A 46 6.42 -14.00 5.31
C ALA A 46 7.01 -14.53 6.64
N LEU A 47 6.37 -14.25 7.78
CA LEU A 47 6.78 -14.81 9.08
C LEU A 47 6.70 -16.34 9.11
N HIS A 48 5.73 -16.94 8.41
CA HIS A 48 5.57 -18.40 8.37
C HIS A 48 6.65 -19.11 7.53
N ILE A 49 7.15 -18.47 6.47
CA ILE A 49 8.13 -19.07 5.54
C ILE A 49 9.58 -18.64 5.78
N THR A 50 9.83 -17.86 6.84
CA THR A 50 11.16 -17.41 7.21
C THR A 50 11.53 -17.88 8.62
N PRO A 51 12.83 -18.01 8.94
CA PRO A 51 13.26 -18.25 10.31
C PRO A 51 12.78 -17.15 11.25
N SER A 52 12.48 -17.53 12.50
CA SER A 52 12.12 -16.58 13.55
C SER A 52 13.18 -15.47 13.71
N GLY A 53 12.74 -14.24 13.87
CA GLY A 53 13.61 -13.06 13.99
C GLY A 53 14.09 -12.47 12.66
N THR A 54 13.74 -13.07 11.51
CA THR A 54 14.03 -12.47 10.19
C THR A 54 13.20 -11.19 10.03
N PRO A 55 13.82 -10.02 9.75
CA PRO A 55 13.07 -8.81 9.43
C PRO A 55 12.31 -9.01 8.11
N VAL A 56 10.99 -8.84 8.17
CA VAL A 56 10.11 -8.99 7.00
C VAL A 56 9.11 -7.83 6.91
N VAL A 57 8.68 -7.53 5.70
CA VAL A 57 7.66 -6.53 5.39
C VAL A 57 6.63 -7.19 4.49
N GLY A 58 5.35 -7.02 4.83
CA GLY A 58 4.24 -7.33 3.93
C GLY A 58 3.85 -6.10 3.12
N LEU A 59 3.47 -6.30 1.86
CA LEU A 59 3.02 -5.26 0.95
C LEU A 59 1.62 -5.60 0.43
N GLY A 60 0.70 -4.65 0.51
CA GLY A 60 -0.63 -4.73 -0.07
C GLY A 60 -0.86 -3.55 -1.02
N VAL A 61 -1.48 -3.83 -2.16
CA VAL A 61 -1.71 -2.81 -3.20
C VAL A 61 -3.13 -2.95 -3.73
N GLU A 62 -3.85 -1.83 -3.76
CA GLU A 62 -5.18 -1.72 -4.33
C GLU A 62 -5.27 -0.50 -5.24
N CYS A 63 -5.71 -0.70 -6.48
CA CYS A 63 -5.72 0.37 -7.46
C CYS A 63 -7.04 0.41 -8.24
N ASN A 64 -7.54 1.62 -8.46
CA ASN A 64 -8.60 1.88 -9.43
C ASN A 64 -8.01 2.76 -10.53
N LEU A 65 -7.49 2.13 -11.58
CA LEU A 65 -6.86 2.82 -12.71
C LEU A 65 -7.81 2.87 -13.91
N ILE A 66 -7.43 3.66 -14.92
CA ILE A 66 -8.06 3.69 -16.24
C ILE A 66 -8.28 2.26 -16.74
N SER A 67 -9.43 2.02 -17.35
CA SER A 67 -9.70 0.76 -18.04
C SER A 67 -10.51 1.04 -19.30
N GLY A 68 -10.68 0.04 -20.17
CA GLY A 68 -11.51 0.20 -21.37
C GLY A 68 -12.96 0.62 -21.09
N ARG A 69 -13.45 0.41 -19.86
CA ARG A 69 -14.73 0.97 -19.37
C ARG A 69 -14.46 2.16 -18.43
N PRO A 70 -15.20 3.27 -18.55
CA PRO A 70 -15.08 4.39 -17.61
C PRO A 70 -15.32 3.94 -16.16
N LYS A 71 -14.42 4.34 -15.25
CA LYS A 71 -14.54 4.05 -13.81
C LYS A 71 -15.37 5.14 -13.12
N ARG A 72 -16.34 4.72 -12.29
CA ARG A 72 -17.19 5.63 -11.51
C ARG A 72 -16.42 6.35 -10.39
N GLY A 73 -15.48 5.67 -9.72
CA GLY A 73 -14.65 6.23 -8.66
C GLY A 73 -13.44 7.03 -9.15
N SER A 74 -12.76 7.75 -8.23
CA SER A 74 -11.48 8.43 -8.50
C SER A 74 -10.42 7.46 -8.98
N HIS A 75 -9.53 7.90 -9.87
CA HIS A 75 -8.36 7.12 -10.19
C HIS A 75 -7.40 7.22 -9.01
N ARG A 76 -7.01 6.08 -8.45
CA ARG A 76 -6.16 6.06 -7.26
C ARG A 76 -5.39 4.77 -7.11
N SER A 77 -4.27 4.87 -6.40
CA SER A 77 -3.46 3.74 -5.97
C SER A 77 -3.21 3.84 -4.47
N ILE A 78 -3.61 2.79 -3.76
CA ILE A 78 -3.38 2.62 -2.33
C ILE A 78 -2.29 1.58 -2.18
N VAL A 79 -1.17 1.95 -1.58
CA VAL A 79 -0.06 1.05 -1.28
C VAL A 79 0.11 1.03 0.23
N VAL A 80 0.19 -0.16 0.82
CA VAL A 80 0.36 -0.32 2.27
C VAL A 80 1.54 -1.24 2.55
N THR A 81 2.44 -0.81 3.43
CA THR A 81 3.46 -1.68 4.01
C THR A 81 3.12 -2.00 5.45
N TYR A 82 3.36 -3.25 5.83
CA TYR A 82 3.10 -3.78 7.17
C TYR A 82 4.38 -4.43 7.69
N SER A 83 4.89 -3.97 8.84
CA SER A 83 6.05 -4.55 9.52
C SER A 83 5.71 -4.89 10.97
N SER A 84 6.70 -5.37 11.74
CA SER A 84 6.57 -5.58 13.19
C SER A 84 6.43 -4.29 13.98
N GLU A 85 6.74 -3.12 13.40
CA GLU A 85 6.81 -1.84 14.11
C GLU A 85 5.63 -0.92 13.77
N GLN A 86 5.21 -0.93 12.51
CA GLN A 86 4.23 0.04 12.00
C GLN A 86 3.50 -0.45 10.76
N VAL A 87 2.42 0.28 10.44
CA VAL A 87 1.74 0.25 9.15
C VAL A 87 1.95 1.60 8.47
N VAL A 88 2.36 1.59 7.21
CA VAL A 88 2.48 2.82 6.40
C VAL A 88 1.54 2.73 5.21
N GLU A 89 0.69 3.75 5.04
CA GLU A 89 -0.34 3.82 4.00
C GLU A 89 -0.04 4.99 3.07
N TYR A 90 0.10 4.69 1.79
CA TYR A 90 0.30 5.65 0.71
C TYR A 90 -0.99 5.70 -0.11
N ASN A 91 -1.56 6.89 -0.28
CA ASN A 91 -2.73 7.12 -1.12
C ASN A 91 -2.39 8.13 -2.20
N LEU A 92 -2.23 7.65 -3.41
CA LEU A 92 -2.02 8.45 -4.60
C LEU A 92 -3.36 8.62 -5.30
N GLU A 93 -3.86 9.84 -5.34
CA GLU A 93 -4.99 10.23 -6.19
C GLU A 93 -4.43 10.73 -7.52
N LEU A 94 -4.95 10.16 -8.61
CA LEU A 94 -4.54 10.45 -9.97
C LEU A 94 -5.57 11.37 -10.63
N SER A 95 -5.11 12.44 -11.25
CA SER A 95 -5.97 13.35 -12.02
C SER A 95 -6.61 12.62 -13.21
N LYS A 96 -7.94 12.65 -13.30
CA LYS A 96 -8.67 11.98 -14.38
C LYS A 96 -8.45 12.69 -15.71
N GLY A 97 -8.07 11.92 -16.73
CA GLY A 97 -7.93 12.42 -18.11
C GLY A 97 -6.53 12.89 -18.47
N ASP A 98 -5.65 13.04 -17.49
CA ASP A 98 -4.29 13.54 -17.70
C ASP A 98 -3.32 12.44 -18.15
N ARG A 99 -3.68 11.17 -17.95
CA ARG A 99 -2.84 10.02 -18.24
C ARG A 99 -3.54 8.96 -19.08
N ILE A 100 -2.72 8.16 -19.77
CA ILE A 100 -3.14 6.88 -20.35
C ILE A 100 -2.92 5.75 -19.32
N ARG A 101 -3.51 4.58 -19.56
CA ARG A 101 -3.40 3.39 -18.69
C ARG A 101 -1.96 3.07 -18.29
N GLN A 102 -1.04 3.08 -19.23
CA GLN A 102 0.38 2.74 -19.01
C GLN A 102 1.07 3.76 -18.11
N SER A 103 0.72 5.03 -18.23
CA SER A 103 1.28 6.10 -17.39
C SER A 103 0.80 5.98 -15.94
N GLU A 104 -0.48 5.65 -15.72
CA GLU A 104 -0.97 5.38 -14.36
C GLU A 104 -0.32 4.14 -13.74
N ASP A 105 -0.08 3.08 -14.53
CA ASP A 105 0.70 1.92 -14.09
C ASP A 105 2.13 2.30 -13.72
N HIS A 106 2.77 3.18 -14.50
CA HIS A 106 4.13 3.60 -14.27
C HIS A 106 4.29 4.32 -12.93
N VAL A 107 3.45 5.33 -12.67
CA VAL A 107 3.48 6.08 -11.40
C VAL A 107 3.13 5.17 -10.22
N THR A 108 2.16 4.27 -10.40
CA THR A 108 1.82 3.25 -9.37
C THR A 108 3.01 2.34 -9.08
N SER A 109 3.73 1.89 -10.11
CA SER A 109 4.91 1.03 -9.96
C SER A 109 6.04 1.76 -9.22
N GLN A 110 6.25 3.04 -9.53
CA GLN A 110 7.22 3.88 -8.80
C GLN A 110 6.83 4.01 -7.33
N LEU A 111 5.53 4.21 -7.03
CA LEU A 111 5.04 4.30 -5.66
C LEU A 111 5.26 3.00 -4.87
N ILE A 112 5.03 1.85 -5.51
CA ILE A 112 5.30 0.54 -4.90
C ILE A 112 6.78 0.41 -4.53
N ILE A 113 7.68 0.77 -5.45
CA ILE A 113 9.12 0.69 -5.19
C ILE A 113 9.53 1.70 -4.09
N GLN A 114 8.96 2.90 -4.10
CA GLN A 114 9.17 3.91 -3.06
C GLN A 114 8.75 3.38 -1.68
N ALA A 115 7.57 2.76 -1.57
CA ALA A 115 7.07 2.21 -0.32
C ALA A 115 7.95 1.07 0.21
N LEU A 116 8.47 0.22 -0.68
CA LEU A 116 9.43 -0.82 -0.31
C LEU A 116 10.78 -0.22 0.12
N ALA A 117 11.28 0.79 -0.59
CA ALA A 117 12.52 1.48 -0.22
C ALA A 117 12.39 2.14 1.17
N ASP A 118 11.29 2.83 1.44
CA ASP A 118 10.97 3.42 2.74
C ASP A 118 10.94 2.35 3.84
N ALA A 119 10.28 1.22 3.61
CA ALA A 119 10.20 0.12 4.57
C ALA A 119 11.55 -0.55 4.85
N CYS A 120 12.46 -0.54 3.86
CA CYS A 120 13.83 -1.04 4.00
C CYS A 120 14.81 0.04 4.51
N ALA A 121 14.33 1.24 4.85
CA ALA A 121 15.16 2.40 5.20
C ALA A 121 16.23 2.75 4.15
N ILE A 122 15.96 2.45 2.88
CA ILE A 122 16.81 2.80 1.75
C ILE A 122 16.43 4.21 1.29
N PRO A 123 17.37 5.15 1.19
CA PRO A 123 17.12 6.45 0.59
C PRO A 123 16.61 6.25 -0.84
N ALA A 124 15.34 6.54 -1.08
CA ALA A 124 14.76 6.30 -2.39
C ALA A 124 15.29 7.32 -3.42
N ILE A 125 15.70 6.81 -4.57
CA ILE A 125 16.26 7.58 -5.69
C ILE A 125 15.21 7.74 -6.83
N LEU A 126 14.13 6.96 -6.79
CA LEU A 126 13.31 6.66 -7.98
C LEU A 126 12.18 7.63 -8.27
N MET A 127 11.70 8.37 -7.27
CA MET A 127 10.75 9.46 -7.50
C MET A 127 11.53 10.76 -7.68
N ASP A 128 11.66 11.19 -8.94
CA ASP A 128 12.30 12.44 -9.32
C ASP A 128 11.68 13.59 -8.52
N ARG A 129 12.44 14.14 -7.57
CA ARG A 129 12.29 15.35 -6.71
C ARG A 129 10.92 15.96 -6.32
N GLU A 130 9.77 15.45 -6.73
CA GLU A 130 8.42 16.01 -6.50
C GLU A 130 7.56 15.19 -5.55
N LEU A 131 8.09 14.11 -4.94
CA LEU A 131 7.44 13.46 -3.79
C LEU A 131 8.34 13.48 -2.57
N LYS A 132 8.60 14.66 -2.00
CA LYS A 132 9.13 14.69 -0.63
C LYS A 132 8.06 14.07 0.27
N PRO A 133 8.29 13.21 1.26
CA PRO A 133 7.25 12.87 2.26
C PRO A 133 7.10 14.02 3.29
N GLY A 134 5.88 14.32 3.73
CA GLY A 134 5.58 15.34 4.75
C GLY A 134 4.13 15.21 5.22
N PRO A 135 3.77 15.76 6.39
CA PRO A 135 2.60 15.34 7.15
C PRO A 135 1.24 15.79 6.58
N ASN A 136 1.22 16.48 5.45
CA ASN A 136 -0.01 16.85 4.72
C ASN A 136 0.23 16.69 3.22
N ALA A 137 -0.84 16.35 2.49
CA ALA A 137 -0.88 16.00 1.06
C ALA A 137 0.13 16.75 0.21
N LYS A 138 0.81 16.02 -0.67
CA LYS A 138 1.77 16.60 -1.61
C LYS A 138 1.35 16.36 -3.02
N LEU A 139 1.39 17.43 -3.80
CA LEU A 139 1.21 17.32 -5.24
C LEU A 139 2.37 16.53 -5.80
N VAL A 140 2.04 15.47 -6.51
CA VAL A 140 2.92 14.76 -7.42
C VAL A 140 2.62 15.38 -8.79
N GLY A 141 3.61 15.58 -9.66
CA GLY A 141 3.43 16.25 -10.96
C GLY A 141 2.13 15.90 -11.71
N ASP A 142 1.65 16.86 -12.53
CA ASP A 142 0.36 16.82 -13.25
C ASP A 142 -0.90 16.88 -12.37
N GLY A 143 -0.81 17.39 -11.14
CA GLY A 143 -1.98 17.63 -10.28
C GLY A 143 -2.42 16.43 -9.43
N ASP A 144 -1.67 15.33 -9.47
CA ASP A 144 -1.87 14.18 -8.59
C ASP A 144 -1.59 14.53 -7.13
N ALA A 145 -2.19 13.80 -6.20
CA ALA A 145 -1.97 14.02 -4.76
C ALA A 145 -1.54 12.73 -4.06
N LEU A 146 -0.35 12.74 -3.43
CA LEU A 146 0.09 11.69 -2.53
C LEU A 146 -0.11 12.11 -1.07
N VAL A 147 -0.81 11.26 -0.32
CA VAL A 147 -0.88 11.32 1.15
C VAL A 147 -0.20 10.09 1.71
N VAL A 148 0.68 10.27 2.71
CA VAL A 148 1.34 9.16 3.41
C VAL A 148 1.03 9.23 4.90
N ARG A 149 0.44 8.16 5.44
CA ARG A 149 0.15 7.99 6.87
C ARG A 149 1.03 6.90 7.45
N ARG A 150 1.62 7.15 8.62
CA ARG A 150 2.41 6.16 9.39
C ARG A 150 1.73 5.93 10.73
N THR A 151 1.48 4.66 11.04
CA THR A 151 0.80 4.24 12.27
C THR A 151 1.66 3.21 13.00
N PRO A 152 2.39 3.59 14.06
CA PRO A 152 3.11 2.63 14.90
C PRO A 152 2.12 1.67 15.58
N HIS A 153 2.47 0.39 15.70
CA HIS A 153 1.58 -0.59 16.37
C HIS A 153 1.35 -0.24 17.84
N LYS A 154 2.37 0.29 18.52
CA LYS A 154 2.24 0.75 19.92
C LYS A 154 1.23 1.90 20.05
N ALA A 155 1.29 2.88 19.14
CA ALA A 155 0.35 3.99 19.13
C ALA A 155 -1.08 3.57 18.75
N ALA A 156 -1.23 2.53 17.90
CA ALA A 156 -2.54 1.95 17.61
C ALA A 156 -3.14 1.26 18.84
N LEU A 157 -2.32 0.59 19.64
CA LEU A 157 -2.75 -0.04 20.90
C LEU A 157 -3.20 1.02 21.92
N ASP A 158 -2.41 2.08 22.10
CA ASP A 158 -2.73 3.17 23.03
C ASP A 158 -4.06 3.85 22.65
N ALA A 159 -4.31 4.11 21.36
CA ALA A 159 -5.56 4.71 20.89
C ALA A 159 -6.80 3.81 21.03
N LEU A 160 -6.63 2.48 21.01
CA LEU A 160 -7.71 1.52 21.26
C LEU A 160 -8.08 1.49 22.74
N VAL A 161 -7.09 1.48 23.63
CA VAL A 161 -7.29 1.54 25.08
C VAL A 161 -8.04 2.83 25.47
N GLU A 162 -7.61 3.99 24.95
CA GLU A 162 -8.29 5.27 25.21
C GLU A 162 -9.74 5.34 24.68
N ARG A 163 -10.10 4.50 23.71
CA ARG A 163 -11.46 4.43 23.15
C ARG A 163 -12.37 3.52 23.98
N GLU A 164 -11.83 2.44 24.53
CA GLU A 164 -12.55 1.58 25.48
C GLU A 164 -12.78 2.27 26.83
N GLU A 165 -11.84 3.10 27.31
CA GLU A 165 -12.00 3.90 28.53
C GLU A 165 -13.03 5.04 28.42
N ARG A 166 -13.47 5.37 27.19
CA ARG A 166 -14.45 6.43 26.90
C ARG A 166 -15.88 5.91 26.66
N LEU A 167 -16.09 4.60 26.72
CA LEU A 167 -17.39 3.92 26.61
C LEU A 167 -17.89 3.47 27.98
#